data_AF-A0A1G2NF93-F1
#
_entry.id   AF-A0A1G2NF93-F1
#
_cell.length_a   1.000
_cell.length_b   1.000
_cell.length_c   1.000
_cell.angle_alpha   90.00
_cell.angle_beta   90.00
_cell.angle_gamma   90.00
#
_symmetry.space_group_name_H-M   'P 1'
#
loop_
_entity.id
_entity.type
_entity.pdbx_description
1 polymer ?
#
loop_
_entity_poly.entity_id
_entity_poly.type
_entity_poly.pdbx_seq_one_letter_code
_entity_poly.pdbx_strand_id
1 'polypeptide(L)'
;MGYFSKNKMRGFTVIELLVVISIIALLSSVAISAATIARTKAKEGRARTEIGQLVRAILIAQGEQSQPLRGISGTVNPITTANNTGTISGTPCLTTISTAGCQTRWDTALANIQTATNGTFTNAASFTKDPWNNPYVLVEREGVGAVGNDPLSCAVKDTLSSYGNSSDPGDDITFSIPLSGYCQ
;
A
#
# COMPACT_ATOMS: atom_id res chain seq x y z
N MET A 1 17.43 68.28 34.79
CA MET A 1 16.59 68.47 33.59
C MET A 1 17.13 67.56 32.49
N GLY A 2 16.58 66.35 32.33
CA GLY A 2 17.07 65.36 31.37
C GLY A 2 16.28 65.40 30.06
N TYR A 3 16.97 65.58 28.94
CA TYR A 3 16.37 65.56 27.59
C TYR A 3 16.15 64.11 27.13
N PHE A 4 14.90 63.68 26.97
CA PHE A 4 14.57 62.41 26.32
C PHE A 4 14.67 62.55 24.79
N SER A 5 15.65 61.88 24.18
CA SER A 5 15.75 61.76 22.72
C SER A 5 14.62 60.85 22.20
N LYS A 6 13.70 61.42 21.41
CA LYS A 6 12.65 60.67 20.71
C LYS A 6 13.28 59.86 19.58
N ASN A 7 13.54 58.58 19.81
CA ASN A 7 13.77 57.64 18.72
C ASN A 7 12.52 57.60 17.82
N LYS A 8 12.64 58.03 16.56
CA LYS A 8 11.59 57.84 15.54
C LYS A 8 11.44 56.35 15.29
N MET A 9 10.49 55.71 15.95
CA MET A 9 10.05 54.36 15.58
C MET A 9 9.39 54.46 14.21
N ARG A 10 10.03 53.89 13.19
CA ARG A 10 9.46 53.77 11.85
C ARG A 10 8.38 52.70 11.92
N GLY A 11 7.11 53.10 11.88
CA GLY A 11 5.98 52.19 11.80
C GLY A 11 5.80 51.67 10.37
N PHE A 12 5.38 50.41 10.25
CA PHE A 12 4.96 49.84 8.97
C PHE A 12 3.63 50.45 8.53
N THR A 13 3.47 50.76 7.25
CA THR A 13 2.18 51.24 6.74
C THR A 13 1.20 50.07 6.59
N VAL A 14 -0.09 50.35 6.72
CA VAL A 14 -1.15 49.33 6.56
C VAL A 14 -1.09 48.70 5.16
N ILE A 15 -0.77 49.49 4.14
CA ILE A 15 -0.67 49.00 2.76
C ILE A 15 0.50 48.04 2.59
N GLU A 16 1.65 48.30 3.22
CA GLU A 16 2.80 47.38 3.17
C GLU A 16 2.46 46.05 3.84
N LEU A 17 1.75 46.07 4.97
CA LEU A 17 1.32 44.82 5.62
C LEU A 17 0.30 44.06 4.76
N LEU A 18 -0.65 44.78 4.13
CA LEU A 18 -1.69 44.20 3.28
C LEU A 18 -1.12 43.53 2.03
N VAL A 19 -0.17 44.18 1.36
CA VAL A 19 0.48 43.61 0.18
C VAL A 19 1.25 42.34 0.53
N VAL A 20 1.95 42.31 1.66
CA VAL A 20 2.72 41.12 2.09
C VAL A 20 1.82 39.93 2.33
N ILE A 21 0.71 40.08 3.08
CA ILE A 21 -0.21 38.97 3.30
C ILE A 21 -0.87 38.49 2.01
N SER A 22 -1.14 39.40 1.06
CA SER A 22 -1.73 39.04 -0.23
C SER A 22 -0.77 38.19 -1.08
N ILE A 23 0.52 38.53 -1.09
CA ILE A 23 1.55 37.78 -1.83
C ILE A 23 1.79 36.42 -1.16
N ILE A 24 1.88 36.35 0.17
CA ILE A 24 2.02 35.08 0.90
C ILE A 24 0.82 34.18 0.65
N ALA A 25 -0.41 34.72 0.66
CA ALA A 25 -1.62 33.95 0.36
C ALA A 25 -1.59 33.37 -1.06
N LEU A 26 -1.16 34.16 -2.05
CA LEU A 26 -1.06 33.70 -3.43
C LEU A 26 0.00 32.62 -3.59
N LEU A 27 1.22 32.84 -3.09
CA LEU A 27 2.32 31.87 -3.19
C LEU A 27 2.04 30.58 -2.40
N SER A 28 1.40 30.68 -1.23
CA SER A 28 1.07 29.51 -0.41
C SER A 28 0.04 28.61 -1.09
N SER A 29 -0.95 29.18 -1.80
CA SER A 29 -1.96 28.38 -2.52
C SER A 29 -1.34 27.44 -3.56
N VAL A 30 -0.40 27.95 -4.37
CA VAL A 30 0.29 27.16 -5.40
C VAL A 30 1.24 26.15 -4.76
N ALA A 31 1.99 26.56 -3.74
CA ALA A 31 2.93 25.68 -3.03
C ALA A 31 2.22 24.48 -2.37
N ILE A 32 1.05 24.69 -1.77
CA ILE A 32 0.26 23.61 -1.15
C ILE A 32 -0.19 22.60 -2.21
N SER A 33 -0.70 23.08 -3.36
CA SER A 33 -1.13 22.19 -4.46
C SER A 33 0.01 21.35 -5.04
N ALA A 34 1.21 21.93 -5.18
CA ALA A 34 2.39 21.21 -5.64
C ALA A 34 2.85 20.16 -4.60
N ALA A 35 2.79 20.52 -3.31
CA ALA A 35 3.18 19.64 -2.22
C ALA A 35 2.25 18.43 -2.07
N THR A 36 0.94 18.57 -2.28
CA THR A 36 0.01 17.42 -2.23
C THR A 36 0.31 16.43 -3.34
N ILE A 37 0.48 16.89 -4.58
CA ILE A 37 0.84 16.04 -5.72
C ILE A 37 2.18 15.33 -5.48
N ALA A 38 3.20 16.04 -4.98
CA ALA A 38 4.50 15.45 -4.69
C ALA A 38 4.43 14.35 -3.61
N ARG A 39 3.61 14.55 -2.57
CA ARG A 39 3.38 13.54 -1.52
C ARG A 39 2.69 12.30 -2.07
N THR A 40 1.67 12.47 -2.91
CA THR A 40 0.97 11.34 -3.55
C THR A 40 1.92 10.52 -4.41
N LYS A 41 2.72 11.16 -5.27
CA LYS A 41 3.73 10.46 -6.07
C LYS A 41 4.79 9.75 -5.23
N ALA A 42 5.19 10.34 -4.10
CA ALA A 42 6.12 9.70 -3.17
C ALA A 42 5.51 8.44 -2.53
N LYS A 43 4.21 8.47 -2.17
CA LYS A 43 3.48 7.30 -1.67
C LYS A 43 3.40 6.20 -2.73
N GLU A 44 3.03 6.54 -3.97
CA GLU A 44 2.99 5.58 -5.08
C GLU A 44 4.36 4.91 -5.33
N GLY A 45 5.44 5.69 -5.34
CA GLY A 45 6.79 5.16 -5.51
C GLY A 45 7.20 4.23 -4.36
N ARG A 46 6.82 4.58 -3.13
CA ARG A 46 7.02 3.73 -1.95
C ARG A 46 6.25 2.41 -2.06
N ALA A 47 4.95 2.46 -2.38
CA ALA A 47 4.10 1.28 -2.54
C ALA A 47 4.66 0.32 -3.60
N ARG A 48 5.08 0.83 -4.77
CA ARG A 48 5.71 0.00 -5.81
C ARG A 48 6.98 -0.69 -5.34
N THR A 49 7.79 0.01 -4.53
CA THR A 49 9.03 -0.55 -3.97
C THR A 49 8.72 -1.64 -2.94
N GLU A 50 7.76 -1.39 -2.04
CA GLU A 50 7.32 -2.35 -1.02
C GLU A 50 6.71 -3.60 -1.66
N ILE A 51 5.81 -3.44 -2.64
CA ILE A 51 5.24 -4.55 -3.44
C ILE A 51 6.36 -5.34 -4.13
N GLY A 52 7.34 -4.67 -4.75
CA GLY A 52 8.45 -5.35 -5.40
C GLY A 52 9.29 -6.19 -4.44
N GLN A 53 9.48 -5.73 -3.20
CA GLN A 53 10.17 -6.49 -2.14
C GLN A 53 9.33 -7.70 -1.69
N LEU A 54 8.02 -7.50 -1.51
CA LEU A 54 7.08 -8.57 -1.16
C LEU A 54 7.01 -9.66 -2.23
N VAL A 55 6.93 -9.28 -3.51
CA VAL A 55 6.94 -10.23 -4.64
C VAL A 55 8.21 -11.09 -4.62
N ARG A 56 9.39 -10.49 -4.38
CA ARG A 56 10.64 -11.25 -4.26
C ARG A 56 10.61 -12.21 -3.08
N ALA A 57 10.11 -11.78 -1.94
CA ALA A 57 9.96 -12.63 -0.76
C ALA A 57 9.01 -13.82 -1.04
N ILE A 58 7.91 -13.57 -1.73
CA ILE A 58 6.96 -14.61 -2.17
C ILE A 58 7.65 -15.62 -3.10
N LEU A 59 8.40 -15.15 -4.10
CA LEU A 59 9.10 -16.05 -5.02
C LEU A 59 10.14 -16.92 -4.31
N ILE A 60 10.87 -16.35 -3.35
CA ILE A 60 11.80 -17.11 -2.51
C ILE A 60 11.02 -18.16 -1.70
N ALA A 61 9.94 -17.76 -1.02
CA ALA A 61 9.12 -18.68 -0.25
C ALA A 61 8.55 -19.83 -1.10
N GLN A 62 8.09 -19.53 -2.31
CA GLN A 62 7.62 -20.53 -3.28
C GLN A 62 8.71 -21.51 -3.69
N GLY A 63 9.94 -21.00 -3.94
CA GLY A 63 11.09 -21.83 -4.25
C GLY A 63 11.51 -22.74 -3.09
N GLU A 64 11.58 -22.21 -1.88
CA GLU A 64 11.99 -22.95 -0.67
C GLU A 64 10.97 -24.03 -0.27
N GLN A 65 9.66 -23.73 -0.38
CA GLN A 65 8.60 -24.66 0.03
C GLN A 65 8.12 -25.57 -1.10
N SER A 66 8.51 -25.32 -2.36
CA SER A 66 8.02 -26.05 -3.54
C SER A 66 6.49 -26.10 -3.63
N GLN A 67 5.83 -25.01 -3.22
CA GLN A 67 4.38 -24.89 -3.17
C GLN A 67 3.92 -23.53 -3.73
N PRO A 68 2.71 -23.44 -4.32
CA PRO A 68 2.12 -22.18 -4.71
C PRO A 68 1.83 -21.31 -3.47
N LEU A 69 1.63 -20.00 -3.68
CA LEU A 69 1.46 -19.05 -2.57
C LEU A 69 0.32 -19.43 -1.62
N ARG A 70 -0.75 -20.03 -2.15
CA ARG A 70 -1.87 -20.56 -1.37
C ARG A 70 -1.46 -21.61 -0.32
N GLY A 71 -0.51 -22.48 -0.66
CA GLY A 71 0.00 -23.49 0.29
C GLY A 71 0.82 -22.86 1.40
N ILE A 72 1.48 -21.74 1.10
CA ILE A 72 2.37 -21.03 2.02
C ILE A 72 1.58 -20.10 2.94
N SER A 73 0.67 -19.29 2.41
CA SER A 73 -0.03 -18.26 3.20
C SER A 73 -0.93 -18.84 4.29
N GLY A 74 -1.31 -20.11 4.20
CA GLY A 74 -2.16 -20.79 5.18
C GLY A 74 -3.59 -20.25 5.20
N THR A 75 -3.99 -19.51 4.17
CA THR A 75 -5.26 -18.77 4.18
C THR A 75 -6.42 -19.70 3.77
N VAL A 76 -7.22 -20.14 4.75
CA VAL A 76 -8.35 -21.11 4.63
C VAL A 76 -9.54 -20.69 3.73
N ASN A 77 -9.40 -19.62 2.96
CA ASN A 77 -10.25 -19.33 1.83
C ASN A 77 -9.32 -18.77 0.77
N PRO A 78 -9.07 -19.46 -0.36
CA PRO A 78 -8.52 -18.76 -1.50
C PRO A 78 -9.47 -17.57 -1.73
N ILE A 79 -8.96 -16.40 -2.11
CA ILE A 79 -9.85 -15.40 -2.70
C ILE A 79 -10.33 -16.01 -4.02
N THR A 80 -11.36 -16.86 -3.92
CA THR A 80 -11.93 -17.68 -4.99
C THR A 80 -12.96 -16.91 -5.79
N THR A 81 -13.38 -15.75 -5.31
CA THR A 81 -14.31 -14.92 -6.05
C THR A 81 -13.53 -14.17 -7.12
N ALA A 82 -13.97 -14.31 -8.37
CA ALA A 82 -13.46 -13.70 -9.60
C ALA A 82 -13.33 -12.16 -9.59
N ASN A 83 -13.58 -11.52 -8.46
CA ASN A 83 -13.43 -10.11 -8.24
C ASN A 83 -12.03 -9.90 -7.65
N ASN A 84 -11.19 -9.10 -8.31
CA ASN A 84 -9.84 -8.75 -7.86
C ASN A 84 -9.78 -8.10 -6.45
N THR A 85 -10.92 -7.93 -5.77
CA THR A 85 -11.16 -7.06 -4.62
C THR A 85 -10.77 -7.60 -3.26
N GLY A 86 -10.09 -8.75 -3.17
CA GLY A 86 -9.65 -9.28 -1.87
C GLY A 86 -10.79 -9.49 -0.89
N THR A 87 -11.77 -10.31 -1.25
CA THR A 87 -13.01 -10.44 -0.48
C THR A 87 -12.84 -11.43 0.68
N ILE A 88 -13.28 -11.09 1.89
CA ILE A 88 -13.47 -12.03 3.01
C ILE A 88 -14.96 -12.29 3.15
N SER A 89 -15.40 -13.54 2.93
CA SER A 89 -16.82 -13.93 3.03
C SER A 89 -17.76 -13.03 2.20
N GLY A 90 -17.32 -12.58 1.02
CA GLY A 90 -18.08 -11.69 0.14
C GLY A 90 -17.97 -10.19 0.46
N THR A 91 -17.31 -9.80 1.56
CA THR A 91 -17.04 -8.39 1.89
C THR A 91 -15.65 -7.96 1.39
N PRO A 92 -15.55 -6.95 0.51
CA PRO A 92 -14.26 -6.49 -0.01
C PRO A 92 -13.41 -5.88 1.12
N CYS A 93 -12.10 -6.10 1.07
CA CYS A 93 -11.14 -5.49 2.01
C CYS A 93 -11.06 -3.95 1.89
N LEU A 94 -11.80 -3.35 0.96
CA LEU A 94 -11.83 -1.92 0.64
C LEU A 94 -12.91 -1.11 1.39
N THR A 95 -13.87 -1.75 2.06
CA THR A 95 -14.94 -1.04 2.78
C THR A 95 -14.66 -1.07 4.27
N THR A 96 -14.72 0.09 4.93
CA THR A 96 -14.27 0.47 6.29
C THR A 96 -14.73 -0.43 7.46
N ILE A 97 -15.46 -1.53 7.22
CA ILE A 97 -15.93 -2.52 8.21
C ILE A 97 -15.20 -3.88 8.09
N SER A 98 -14.33 -4.09 7.09
CA SER A 98 -13.58 -5.35 6.89
C SER A 98 -12.08 -5.29 7.22
N THR A 99 -11.56 -4.12 7.61
CA THR A 99 -10.12 -3.89 7.81
C THR A 99 -9.50 -4.81 8.86
N ALA A 100 -10.20 -5.14 9.96
CA ALA A 100 -9.63 -6.02 11.00
C ALA A 100 -9.44 -7.47 10.51
N GLY A 101 -10.38 -8.02 9.73
CA GLY A 101 -10.23 -9.37 9.17
C GLY A 101 -9.18 -9.43 8.06
N CYS A 102 -9.14 -8.40 7.21
CA CYS A 102 -8.15 -8.27 6.14
C CYS A 102 -6.74 -8.05 6.66
N GLN A 103 -6.60 -7.22 7.70
CA GLN A 103 -5.35 -7.02 8.41
C GLN A 103 -4.86 -8.33 9.02
N THR A 104 -5.69 -9.05 9.77
CA THR A 104 -5.29 -10.33 10.38
C THR A 104 -4.88 -11.37 9.33
N ARG A 105 -5.60 -11.46 8.21
CA ARG A 105 -5.24 -12.38 7.10
C ARG A 105 -3.93 -11.97 6.45
N TRP A 106 -3.74 -10.68 6.18
CA TRP A 106 -2.50 -10.16 5.63
C TRP A 106 -1.32 -10.43 6.59
N ASP A 107 -1.47 -10.12 7.87
CA ASP A 107 -0.44 -10.34 8.88
C ASP A 107 -0.10 -11.84 9.01
N THR A 108 -1.10 -12.72 8.95
CA THR A 108 -0.91 -14.19 8.96
C THR A 108 -0.15 -14.64 7.72
N ALA A 109 -0.59 -14.21 6.52
CA ALA A 109 0.08 -14.55 5.27
C ALA A 109 1.52 -14.04 5.26
N LEU A 110 1.76 -12.83 5.75
CA LEU A 110 3.07 -12.20 5.81
C LEU A 110 4.00 -12.92 6.79
N ALA A 111 3.49 -13.36 7.95
CA ALA A 111 4.24 -14.18 8.89
C ALA A 111 4.60 -15.55 8.29
N ASN A 112 3.68 -16.17 7.57
CA ASN A 112 3.91 -17.45 6.91
C ASN A 112 4.88 -17.35 5.73
N ILE A 113 4.82 -16.26 4.95
CA ILE A 113 5.83 -15.98 3.92
C ILE A 113 7.20 -15.80 4.57
N GLN A 114 7.30 -15.05 5.67
CA GLN A 114 8.55 -14.89 6.39
C GLN A 114 9.15 -16.22 6.85
N THR A 115 8.37 -17.09 7.49
CA THR A 115 8.84 -18.42 7.90
C THR A 115 9.22 -19.27 6.70
N ALA A 116 8.44 -19.22 5.62
CA ALA A 116 8.71 -19.97 4.39
C ALA A 116 10.00 -19.54 3.66
N THR A 117 10.48 -18.31 3.86
CA THR A 117 11.76 -17.84 3.29
C THR A 117 13.02 -18.24 4.07
N ASN A 118 12.91 -19.09 5.10
CA ASN A 118 14.04 -19.58 5.91
C ASN A 118 14.95 -18.46 6.46
N GLY A 119 14.38 -17.29 6.77
CA GLY A 119 15.11 -16.14 7.32
C GLY A 119 15.70 -15.18 6.29
N THR A 120 15.41 -15.35 5.00
CA THR A 120 15.85 -14.39 3.96
C THR A 120 15.01 -13.10 3.98
N PHE A 121 13.71 -13.21 4.29
CA PHE A 121 12.83 -12.07 4.50
C PHE A 121 12.62 -11.85 6.00
N THR A 122 13.37 -10.92 6.60
CA THR A 122 13.35 -10.70 8.06
C THR A 122 12.51 -9.50 8.50
N ASN A 123 12.17 -8.60 7.58
CA ASN A 123 11.55 -7.30 7.91
C ASN A 123 10.04 -7.25 7.59
N ALA A 124 9.34 -8.38 7.75
CA ALA A 124 7.90 -8.48 7.51
C ALA A 124 7.08 -7.39 8.21
N ALA A 125 7.41 -7.07 9.47
CA ALA A 125 6.67 -6.08 10.26
C ALA A 125 6.59 -4.69 9.58
N SER A 126 7.55 -4.35 8.71
CA SER A 126 7.55 -3.09 7.96
C SER A 126 6.52 -3.05 6.82
N PHE A 127 5.95 -4.20 6.43
CA PHE A 127 5.00 -4.33 5.32
C PHE A 127 3.58 -4.67 5.78
N THR A 128 3.28 -4.48 7.08
CA THR A 128 1.93 -4.72 7.63
C THR A 128 0.86 -3.85 6.99
N LYS A 129 1.24 -2.70 6.44
CA LYS A 129 0.35 -1.74 5.77
C LYS A 129 1.04 -1.03 4.62
N ASP A 130 0.24 -0.53 3.70
CA ASP A 130 0.66 0.31 2.60
C ASP A 130 0.86 1.79 3.02
N PRO A 131 1.34 2.68 2.12
CA PRO A 131 1.51 4.12 2.38
C PRO A 131 0.21 4.89 2.68
N TRP A 132 -0.95 4.28 2.48
CA TRP A 132 -2.29 4.82 2.78
C TRP A 132 -2.91 4.18 4.03
N ASN A 133 -2.13 3.39 4.78
CA ASN A 133 -2.51 2.75 6.03
C ASN A 133 -3.58 1.65 5.89
N ASN A 134 -3.64 1.02 4.71
CA ASN A 134 -4.48 -0.14 4.44
C ASN A 134 -3.62 -1.42 4.36
N PRO A 135 -4.18 -2.60 4.67
CA PRO A 135 -3.47 -3.86 4.46
C PRO A 135 -3.35 -4.16 2.95
N TYR A 136 -2.27 -4.85 2.58
CA TYR A 136 -2.15 -5.40 1.23
C TYR A 136 -3.11 -6.57 1.02
N VAL A 137 -3.50 -6.77 -0.23
CA VAL A 137 -4.40 -7.85 -0.66
C VAL A 137 -3.66 -8.84 -1.55
N LEU A 138 -3.62 -10.10 -1.11
CA LEU A 138 -3.18 -11.23 -1.90
C LEU A 138 -4.38 -11.91 -2.54
N VAL A 139 -4.31 -12.14 -3.84
CA VAL A 139 -5.27 -12.94 -4.58
C VAL A 139 -4.54 -14.15 -5.14
N GLU A 140 -4.76 -15.28 -4.49
CA GLU A 140 -4.09 -16.55 -4.76
C GLU A 140 -4.97 -17.38 -5.70
N ARG A 141 -4.68 -17.31 -7.00
CA ARG A 141 -5.42 -18.01 -8.05
C ARG A 141 -4.66 -19.22 -8.59
N GLU A 142 -3.35 -19.29 -8.35
CA GLU A 142 -2.52 -20.42 -8.73
C GLU A 142 -2.94 -21.69 -7.98
N GLY A 143 -3.22 -22.77 -8.73
CA GLY A 143 -3.68 -24.03 -8.19
C GLY A 143 -5.15 -24.04 -7.74
N VAL A 144 -5.93 -22.99 -7.97
CA VAL A 144 -7.40 -23.06 -7.83
C VAL A 144 -7.92 -23.78 -9.07
N GLY A 145 -8.31 -25.05 -8.95
CA GLY A 145 -9.14 -25.69 -9.98
C GLY A 145 -10.45 -24.91 -10.09
N ALA A 146 -11.04 -24.83 -11.29
CA ALA A 146 -12.44 -24.43 -11.39
C ALA A 146 -13.26 -25.28 -10.40
N VAL A 147 -14.30 -24.70 -9.81
CA VAL A 147 -15.23 -25.44 -8.94
C VAL A 147 -15.61 -26.77 -9.60
N GLY A 148 -15.07 -27.89 -9.09
CA GLY A 148 -15.18 -29.22 -9.69
C GLY A 148 -13.90 -29.71 -10.37
N ASN A 149 -13.07 -30.46 -9.64
CA ASN A 149 -12.06 -31.42 -10.12
C ASN A 149 -11.22 -31.06 -11.37
N ASP A 150 -10.91 -29.79 -11.58
CA ASP A 150 -9.93 -29.38 -12.59
C ASP A 150 -8.51 -29.57 -12.04
N PRO A 151 -7.55 -30.09 -12.83
CA PRO A 151 -6.16 -30.17 -12.42
C PRO A 151 -5.65 -28.74 -12.17
N LEU A 152 -5.25 -28.49 -10.91
CA LEU A 152 -4.57 -27.30 -10.37
C LEU A 152 -4.17 -26.28 -11.46
N SER A 153 -5.01 -25.26 -11.68
CA SER A 153 -4.83 -24.37 -12.83
C SER A 153 -3.61 -23.46 -12.66
N CYS A 154 -2.65 -23.62 -13.55
CA CYS A 154 -1.51 -22.71 -13.76
C CYS A 154 -1.83 -21.58 -14.75
N ALA A 155 -3.10 -21.49 -15.17
CA ALA A 155 -3.56 -20.56 -16.20
C ALA A 155 -3.69 -19.11 -15.68
N VAL A 156 -3.81 -18.94 -14.36
CA VAL A 156 -4.01 -17.62 -13.74
C VAL A 156 -2.93 -17.35 -12.71
N LYS A 157 -2.27 -16.21 -12.85
CA LYS A 157 -1.23 -15.73 -11.92
C LYS A 157 -1.85 -15.22 -10.62
N ASP A 158 -1.09 -15.37 -9.54
CA ASP A 158 -1.38 -14.68 -8.29
C ASP A 158 -1.20 -13.16 -8.44
N THR A 159 -1.94 -12.37 -7.67
CA THR A 159 -1.80 -10.91 -7.68
C THR A 159 -1.69 -10.35 -6.28
N LEU A 160 -0.77 -9.41 -6.09
CA LEU A 160 -0.62 -8.60 -4.88
C LEU A 160 -1.08 -7.18 -5.21
N SER A 161 -2.00 -6.65 -4.42
CA SER A 161 -2.54 -5.30 -4.63
C SER A 161 -2.47 -4.46 -3.36
N SER A 162 -2.14 -3.19 -3.51
CA SER A 162 -2.47 -2.13 -2.55
C SER A 162 -3.78 -1.53 -3.02
N TYR A 163 -4.75 -1.43 -2.12
CA TYR A 163 -6.04 -0.82 -2.36
C TYR A 163 -6.25 0.28 -1.34
N GLY A 164 -6.67 1.45 -1.78
CA GLY A 164 -7.06 2.52 -0.88
C GLY A 164 -8.56 2.73 -0.81
N ASN A 165 -8.96 3.58 0.13
CA ASN A 165 -10.29 4.18 0.06
C ASN A 165 -10.25 5.17 -1.11
N SER A 166 -11.11 4.96 -2.12
CA SER A 166 -11.30 5.66 -3.41
C SER A 166 -11.18 7.20 -3.49
N SER A 167 -10.88 7.87 -2.38
CA SER A 167 -10.68 9.31 -2.26
C SER A 167 -9.25 9.78 -2.56
N ASP A 168 -8.26 8.88 -2.63
CA ASP A 168 -6.85 9.24 -2.91
C ASP A 168 -6.45 8.82 -4.35
N PRO A 169 -6.13 9.76 -5.26
CA PRO A 169 -5.69 9.39 -6.59
C PRO A 169 -4.35 8.62 -6.52
N GLY A 170 -4.31 7.39 -7.03
CA GLY A 170 -3.08 6.59 -7.20
C GLY A 170 -2.85 5.47 -6.16
N ASP A 171 -3.84 5.18 -5.33
CA ASP A 171 -3.80 4.15 -4.28
C ASP A 171 -3.99 2.71 -4.79
N ASP A 172 -4.67 2.52 -5.92
CA ASP A 172 -4.92 1.19 -6.49
C ASP A 172 -3.76 0.71 -7.36
N ILE A 173 -2.84 -0.06 -6.76
CA ILE A 173 -1.68 -0.64 -7.45
C ILE A 173 -1.72 -2.16 -7.36
N THR A 174 -1.98 -2.82 -8.49
CA THR A 174 -1.95 -4.29 -8.61
C THR A 174 -0.70 -4.76 -9.35
N PHE A 175 -0.07 -5.79 -8.82
CA PHE A 175 1.08 -6.46 -9.43
C PHE A 175 0.81 -7.96 -9.60
N SER A 176 1.11 -8.50 -10.78
CA SER A 176 1.04 -9.93 -11.03
C SER A 176 2.32 -10.62 -10.58
N ILE A 177 2.19 -11.58 -9.69
CA ILE A 177 3.29 -12.42 -9.23
C ILE A 177 3.60 -13.42 -10.34
N PRO A 178 4.89 -13.64 -10.69
CA PRO A 178 5.27 -14.72 -11.61
C PRO A 178 4.74 -16.08 -11.13
N LEU A 179 4.51 -17.00 -12.06
CA LEU A 179 4.07 -18.36 -11.72
C LEU A 179 5.13 -19.04 -10.85
N SER A 180 4.67 -19.72 -9.81
CA SER A 180 5.56 -20.48 -8.93
C SER A 180 6.22 -21.65 -9.68
N GLY A 181 7.28 -22.22 -9.10
CA GLY A 181 7.94 -23.42 -9.65
C GLY A 181 7.03 -24.65 -9.73
N TYR A 182 5.90 -24.65 -9.04
CA TYR A 182 4.87 -25.69 -9.18
C TYR A 182 4.23 -25.69 -10.59
N CYS A 183 4.24 -24.54 -11.28
CA CYS A 183 3.60 -24.34 -12.58
C CYS A 183 4.58 -24.20 -13.75
N GLN A 184 5.86 -24.53 -13.54
CA GLN A 184 6.94 -24.45 -14.54
C GLN A 184 7.41 -25.83 -15.00
#